data_AF-A0A932DMV0-F1
#
_entry.id   AF-A0A932DMV0-F1
#
_cell.length_a   1.000
_cell.length_b   1.000
_cell.length_c   1.000
_cell.angle_alpha   90.00
_cell.angle_beta   90.00
_cell.angle_gamma   90.00
#
_symmetry.space_group_name_H-M   'P 1'
#
loop_
_entity.id
_entity.type
_entity.pdbx_description
1 polymer ?
#
loop_
_entity_poly.entity_id
_entity_poly.type
_entity_poly.pdbx_seq_one_letter_code
_entity_poly.pdbx_strand_id
1 'polypeptide(L)'
;VPGNIINRNSRGPNRLIQQGAKLVLSADDVLEELNLKMVTHQAQARAQLPLFDGADDTERALLTHLSAEPLHADELCVLAGLPIASVSSALAMMELKGMVRQVGGMTYVAARELREEYKVE
;
A
#
# COMPACT_ATOMS: atom_id res chain seq x y z
N VAL A 1 -9.60 19.22 15.50
CA VAL A 1 -10.78 19.90 14.94
C VAL A 1 -11.32 20.90 15.94
N PRO A 2 -11.29 22.21 15.63
CA PRO A 2 -11.94 23.23 16.45
C PRO A 2 -13.46 23.07 16.40
N GLY A 3 -14.16 23.52 17.44
CA GLY A 3 -15.63 23.43 17.47
C GLY A 3 -16.30 24.57 18.22
N ASN A 4 -17.63 24.68 18.08
CA ASN A 4 -18.42 25.74 18.68
C ASN A 4 -18.25 25.78 20.21
N ILE A 5 -17.98 26.97 20.77
CA ILE A 5 -17.74 27.19 22.21
C ILE A 5 -18.92 26.78 23.10
N ILE A 6 -20.15 26.76 22.57
CA ILE A 6 -21.36 26.38 23.32
C ILE A 6 -21.52 24.86 23.36
N ASN A 7 -20.94 24.13 22.41
CA ASN A 7 -21.03 22.68 22.36
C ASN A 7 -20.11 22.06 23.42
N ARG A 8 -20.68 21.29 24.36
CA ARG A 8 -19.93 20.60 25.41
C ARG A 8 -18.84 19.67 24.84
N ASN A 9 -19.08 19.04 23.70
CA ASN A 9 -18.13 18.12 23.06
C ASN A 9 -16.91 18.84 22.46
N SER A 10 -16.99 20.15 22.22
CA SER A 10 -15.90 20.95 21.67
C SER A 10 -14.94 21.51 22.72
N ARG A 11 -15.28 21.40 24.02
CA ARG A 11 -14.44 21.92 25.13
C ARG A 11 -13.04 21.29 25.16
N GLY A 12 -12.94 19.98 24.96
CA GLY A 12 -11.67 19.25 24.97
C GLY A 12 -10.76 19.66 23.80
N PRO A 13 -11.20 19.49 22.54
CA PRO A 13 -10.44 19.90 21.37
C PRO A 13 -9.99 21.37 21.41
N ASN A 14 -10.88 22.29 21.81
CA ASN A 14 -10.53 23.71 21.91
C ASN A 14 -9.48 23.99 23.00
N ARG A 15 -9.51 23.26 24.13
CA ARG A 15 -8.51 23.40 25.19
C ARG A 15 -7.14 22.88 24.75
N LEU A 16 -7.09 21.77 24.01
CA LEU A 16 -5.84 21.26 23.44
C LEU A 16 -5.22 22.28 22.48
N ILE A 17 -6.04 22.91 21.62
CA ILE A 17 -5.58 23.97 20.71
C ILE A 17 -5.03 25.16 21.50
N GLN A 18 -5.71 25.58 22.58
CA GLN A 18 -5.21 26.63 23.47
C GLN A 18 -3.86 26.28 24.14
N GLN A 19 -3.59 24.99 24.36
CA GLN A 19 -2.34 24.48 24.93
C GLN A 19 -1.24 24.26 23.89
N GLY A 20 -1.46 24.65 22.62
CA GLY A 20 -0.47 24.56 21.55
C GLY A 20 -0.65 23.37 20.62
N ALA A 21 -1.73 22.59 20.74
CA ALA A 21 -2.05 21.60 19.72
C ALA A 21 -2.38 22.29 18.39
N LYS A 22 -1.90 21.72 17.28
CA LYS A 22 -2.21 22.21 15.94
C LYS A 22 -3.71 22.17 15.68
N LEU A 23 -4.23 23.25 15.08
CA LEU A 23 -5.59 23.31 14.58
C LEU A 23 -5.67 22.50 13.27
N VAL A 24 -6.62 21.57 13.22
CA VAL A 24 -6.82 20.61 12.12
C VAL A 24 -8.26 20.75 11.62
N LEU A 25 -8.44 21.01 10.33
CA LEU A 25 -9.70 21.14 9.62
C LEU A 25 -9.97 19.95 8.69
N SER A 26 -8.92 19.24 8.27
CA SER A 26 -8.99 18.08 7.38
C SER A 26 -7.96 17.01 7.76
N ALA A 27 -8.05 15.82 7.15
CA ALA A 27 -7.01 14.80 7.31
C ALA A 27 -5.63 15.29 6.80
N ASP A 28 -5.61 16.17 5.79
CA ASP A 28 -4.38 16.70 5.20
C ASP A 28 -3.54 17.51 6.19
N ASP A 29 -4.16 18.21 7.13
CA ASP A 29 -3.43 19.01 8.14
C ASP A 29 -2.64 18.11 9.11
N VAL A 30 -3.17 16.91 9.38
CA VAL A 30 -2.51 15.87 10.19
C VAL A 30 -1.35 15.27 9.41
N LEU A 31 -1.58 14.92 8.14
CA LEU A 31 -0.55 14.37 7.27
C LEU A 31 0.60 15.36 7.05
N GLU A 32 0.30 16.66 6.97
CA GLU A 32 1.31 17.71 6.89
C GLU A 32 2.19 17.74 8.14
N GLU A 33 1.57 17.72 9.32
CA GLU A 33 2.30 17.83 10.59
C GLU A 33 3.23 16.65 10.83
N LEU A 34 2.78 15.46 10.41
CA LEU A 34 3.57 14.23 10.51
C LEU A 34 4.56 14.07 9.33
N ASN A 35 4.64 15.03 8.40
CA ASN A 35 5.41 14.94 7.16
C ASN A 35 5.09 13.69 6.31
N LEU A 36 3.84 13.21 6.37
CA LEU A 36 3.35 12.01 5.68
C LEU A 36 2.80 12.30 4.26
N LYS A 37 2.75 13.56 3.83
CA LYS A 37 2.32 13.91 2.46
C LYS A 37 3.17 13.21 1.38
N MET A 38 4.47 13.02 1.63
CA MET A 38 5.31 12.26 0.70
C MET A 38 4.91 10.78 0.62
N VAL A 39 4.48 10.17 1.72
CA VAL A 39 4.07 8.76 1.76
C VAL A 39 2.77 8.57 0.99
N THR A 40 1.82 9.49 1.11
CA THR A 40 0.55 9.43 0.35
C THR A 40 0.77 9.66 -1.14
N HIS A 41 1.63 10.62 -1.52
CA HIS A 41 1.99 10.84 -2.93
C HIS A 41 2.73 9.65 -3.52
N GLN A 42 3.65 9.02 -2.78
CA GLN A 42 4.34 7.80 -3.23
C GLN A 42 3.39 6.61 -3.35
N ALA A 43 2.46 6.44 -2.42
CA ALA A 43 1.42 5.41 -2.48
C ALA A 43 0.47 5.62 -3.67
N GLN A 44 0.07 6.87 -3.94
CA GLN A 44 -0.77 7.23 -5.08
C GLN A 44 -0.05 7.10 -6.42
N ALA A 45 1.22 7.54 -6.51
CA ALA A 45 2.05 7.36 -7.69
C ALA A 45 2.29 5.87 -7.97
N ARG A 46 2.55 5.07 -6.94
CA ARG A 46 2.55 3.61 -7.04
C ARG A 46 1.19 3.10 -7.49
N ALA A 47 0.06 3.59 -6.98
CA ALA A 47 -1.27 3.14 -7.39
C ALA A 47 -1.65 3.48 -8.85
N GLN A 48 -1.01 4.49 -9.46
CA GLN A 48 -1.29 4.92 -10.84
C GLN A 48 -0.43 4.21 -11.91
N LEU A 49 0.72 3.64 -11.55
CA LEU A 49 1.53 2.84 -12.47
C LEU A 49 0.83 1.52 -12.78
N PRO A 50 0.60 1.10 -14.02
CA PRO A 50 0.12 -0.25 -14.32
C PRO A 50 1.00 -1.31 -13.63
N LEU A 51 0.41 -2.38 -13.06
CA LEU A 51 1.19 -3.49 -12.46
C LEU A 51 2.23 -4.06 -13.44
N PHE A 52 1.98 -3.92 -14.74
CA PHE A 52 2.77 -4.47 -15.83
C PHE A 52 3.70 -3.47 -16.51
N ASP A 53 3.70 -2.20 -16.12
CA ASP A 53 4.59 -1.20 -16.70
C ASP A 53 6.01 -1.41 -16.17
N GLY A 54 6.93 -1.80 -17.05
CA GLY A 54 8.29 -2.23 -16.69
C GLY A 54 8.40 -3.65 -16.14
N ALA A 55 7.35 -4.47 -16.33
CA ALA A 55 7.39 -5.90 -16.02
C ALA A 55 7.97 -6.70 -17.19
N ASP A 56 8.99 -7.51 -16.91
CA ASP A 56 9.52 -8.49 -17.87
C ASP A 56 8.54 -9.67 -18.03
N ASP A 57 8.71 -10.49 -19.07
CA ASP A 57 7.80 -11.62 -19.34
C ASP A 57 7.71 -12.60 -18.16
N THR A 58 8.83 -12.83 -17.48
CA THR A 58 8.92 -13.63 -16.26
C THR A 58 8.09 -13.03 -15.11
N GLU A 59 8.16 -11.70 -14.93
CA GLU A 59 7.43 -11.00 -13.88
C GLU A 59 5.92 -11.01 -14.18
N ARG A 60 5.52 -10.86 -15.46
CA ARG A 60 4.12 -10.99 -15.88
C ARG A 60 3.55 -12.39 -15.61
N ALA A 61 4.32 -13.43 -15.90
CA ALA A 61 3.90 -14.80 -15.62
C ALA A 61 3.64 -15.02 -14.12
N LEU A 62 4.55 -14.53 -13.26
CA LEU A 62 4.38 -14.62 -11.80
C LEU A 62 3.19 -13.80 -11.27
N LEU A 63 3.00 -12.58 -11.78
CA LEU A 63 1.88 -11.72 -11.39
C LEU A 63 0.51 -12.30 -11.76
N THR A 64 0.45 -13.19 -12.75
CA THR A 64 -0.82 -13.87 -13.13
C THR A 64 -1.28 -14.86 -12.05
N HIS A 65 -0.36 -15.36 -11.23
CA HIS A 65 -0.65 -16.33 -10.16
C HIS A 65 -0.69 -15.71 -8.76
N LEU A 66 -0.19 -14.49 -8.58
CA LEU A 66 -0.14 -13.81 -7.29
C LEU A 66 -1.41 -13.00 -7.03
N SER A 67 -2.04 -13.24 -5.87
CA SER A 67 -3.21 -12.51 -5.39
C SER A 67 -2.97 -11.96 -3.98
N ALA A 68 -4.04 -11.59 -3.27
CA ALA A 68 -3.99 -11.27 -1.84
C ALA A 68 -3.73 -12.51 -0.97
N GLU A 69 -3.89 -13.72 -1.52
CA GLU A 69 -3.68 -14.98 -0.84
C GLU A 69 -2.18 -15.35 -0.87
N PRO A 70 -1.56 -15.67 0.29
CA PRO A 70 -0.14 -16.03 0.37
C PRO A 70 0.20 -17.29 -0.43
N LEU A 71 1.17 -17.19 -1.35
CA LEU A 71 1.67 -18.32 -2.14
C LEU A 71 3.17 -18.55 -1.94
N HIS A 72 3.57 -19.80 -1.76
CA HIS A 72 4.98 -20.16 -1.55
C HIS A 72 5.79 -20.05 -2.85
N ALA A 73 7.07 -19.69 -2.75
CA ALA A 73 7.96 -19.58 -3.91
C ALA A 73 8.02 -20.87 -4.77
N ASP A 74 8.03 -22.04 -4.12
CA ASP A 74 8.03 -23.33 -4.83
C ASP A 74 6.72 -23.58 -5.60
N GLU A 75 5.58 -23.14 -5.07
CA GLU A 75 4.29 -23.25 -5.76
C GLU A 75 4.26 -22.33 -7.00
N LEU A 76 4.81 -21.13 -6.87
CA LEU A 76 4.99 -20.22 -8.00
C LEU A 76 5.89 -20.82 -9.10
N CYS A 77 6.94 -21.57 -8.73
CA CYS A 77 7.76 -22.28 -9.71
C CYS A 77 6.96 -23.31 -10.50
N VAL A 78 6.10 -24.07 -9.83
CA VAL A 78 5.26 -25.09 -10.48
C VAL A 78 4.23 -24.43 -11.39
N LEU A 79 3.54 -23.39 -10.91
CA LEU A 79 2.48 -22.71 -11.66
C LEU A 79 3.01 -21.95 -12.88
N ALA A 80 4.11 -21.22 -12.72
CA ALA A 80 4.72 -20.46 -13.80
C ALA A 80 5.58 -21.31 -14.74
N GLY A 81 5.92 -22.55 -14.36
CA GLY A 81 6.80 -23.43 -15.13
C GLY A 81 8.24 -22.92 -15.24
N LEU A 82 8.70 -22.15 -14.26
CA LEU A 82 10.00 -21.46 -14.27
C LEU A 82 10.97 -22.05 -13.23
N PRO A 83 12.28 -22.07 -13.51
CA PRO A 83 13.28 -22.49 -12.54
C PRO A 83 13.28 -21.61 -11.28
N ILE A 84 13.53 -22.20 -10.11
CA ILE A 84 13.57 -21.50 -8.81
C ILE A 84 14.54 -20.32 -8.78
N ALA A 85 15.66 -20.40 -9.50
CA ALA A 85 16.61 -19.30 -9.61
C ALA A 85 16.00 -18.08 -10.32
N SER A 86 15.26 -18.30 -11.41
CA SER A 86 14.57 -17.25 -12.15
C SER A 86 13.42 -16.66 -11.34
N VAL A 87 12.63 -17.51 -10.67
CA VAL A 87 11.52 -17.07 -9.80
C VAL A 87 12.04 -16.26 -8.62
N SER A 88 13.08 -16.72 -7.92
CA SER A 88 13.64 -16.01 -6.76
C SER A 88 14.23 -14.66 -7.15
N SER A 89 14.95 -14.60 -8.27
CA SER A 89 15.48 -13.33 -8.79
C SER A 89 14.35 -12.37 -9.19
N ALA A 90 13.32 -12.87 -9.87
CA ALA A 90 12.17 -12.07 -10.28
C ALA A 90 11.40 -11.56 -9.05
N LEU A 91 11.10 -12.42 -8.06
CA LEU A 91 10.41 -12.03 -6.82
C LEU A 91 11.19 -10.95 -6.05
N ALA A 92 12.51 -11.07 -5.95
CA ALA A 92 13.35 -10.05 -5.32
C ALA A 92 13.27 -8.70 -6.07
N MET A 93 13.36 -8.72 -7.40
CA MET A 93 13.22 -7.50 -8.20
C MET A 93 11.81 -6.90 -8.10
N MET A 94 10.79 -7.74 -8.16
CA MET A 94 9.39 -7.35 -8.03
C MET A 94 9.09 -6.77 -6.63
N GLU A 95 9.72 -7.27 -5.58
CA GLU A 95 9.61 -6.72 -4.22
C GLU A 95 10.25 -5.33 -4.13
N LEU A 96 11.44 -5.15 -4.70
CA LEU A 96 12.09 -3.83 -4.80
C LEU A 96 11.25 -2.84 -5.63
N LYS A 97 10.67 -3.30 -6.74
CA LYS A 97 9.72 -2.51 -7.56
C LYS A 97 8.40 -2.25 -6.82
N GLY A 98 8.11 -2.97 -5.74
CA GLY A 98 6.89 -2.84 -4.95
C GLY A 98 5.65 -3.47 -5.60
N MET A 99 5.85 -4.49 -6.43
CA MET A 99 4.78 -5.28 -7.06
C MET A 99 4.31 -6.44 -6.17
N VAL A 100 5.20 -7.00 -5.36
CA VAL A 100 4.94 -8.12 -4.44
C VAL A 100 5.51 -7.82 -3.05
N ARG A 101 5.04 -8.52 -2.02
CA ARG A 101 5.60 -8.45 -0.66
C ARG A 101 5.80 -9.85 -0.10
N GLN A 102 6.91 -10.06 0.59
CA GLN A 102 7.11 -11.27 1.37
C GLN A 102 6.33 -11.18 2.70
N VAL A 103 5.57 -12.22 3.03
CA VAL A 103 4.79 -12.32 4.28
C VAL A 103 5.39 -13.30 5.30
N GLY A 104 6.59 -13.80 5.01
CA GLY A 104 7.33 -14.75 5.84
C GLY A 104 7.39 -16.15 5.21
N GLY A 105 8.37 -16.96 5.63
CA GLY A 105 8.50 -18.36 5.19
C GLY A 105 8.51 -18.53 3.67
N MET A 106 9.23 -17.67 2.92
CA MET A 106 9.27 -17.68 1.44
C MET A 106 7.89 -17.63 0.76
N THR A 107 6.91 -17.04 1.45
CA THR A 107 5.55 -16.85 0.95
C THR A 107 5.36 -15.40 0.53
N TYR A 108 4.72 -15.19 -0.62
CA TYR A 108 4.56 -13.91 -1.29
C TYR A 108 3.09 -13.61 -1.58
N VAL A 109 2.73 -12.34 -1.56
CA VAL A 109 1.43 -11.84 -2.04
C VAL A 109 1.65 -10.65 -2.95
N ALA A 110 0.66 -10.36 -3.80
CA ALA A 110 0.66 -9.12 -4.56
C ALA A 110 0.64 -7.91 -3.61
N ALA A 111 1.50 -6.93 -3.84
CA ALA A 111 1.59 -5.73 -3.00
C ALA A 111 0.42 -4.75 -3.25
N ARG A 112 -0.38 -5.00 -4.29
CA ARG A 112 -1.60 -4.26 -4.57
C ARG A 112 -2.80 -5.19 -4.46
N GLU A 113 -3.85 -4.74 -3.79
CA GLU A 113 -5.19 -5.23 -4.08
C GLU A 113 -5.43 -4.98 -5.58
N LEU A 114 -5.84 -6.02 -6.30
CA LEU A 114 -6.59 -5.81 -7.53
C LEU A 114 -7.69 -4.83 -7.15
N ARG A 115 -7.72 -3.65 -7.78
CA ARG A 115 -8.81 -2.69 -7.60
C ARG A 115 -10.10 -3.41 -8.00
N GLU A 116 -10.76 -4.07 -7.06
CA GLU A 116 -12.18 -4.27 -7.19
C GLU A 116 -12.79 -2.88 -7.06
N GLU A 117 -13.51 -2.47 -8.11
CA GLU A 117 -14.31 -1.26 -8.05
C GLU A 117 -15.29 -1.40 -6.89
N TYR A 118 -15.00 -0.73 -5.78
CA TYR A 118 -15.90 -0.65 -4.66
C TYR A 118 -17.10 0.21 -5.09
N LYS A 119 -18.12 -0.45 -5.65
CA LYS A 119 -19.42 0.16 -5.91
C LYS A 119 -20.09 0.42 -4.56
N VAL A 120 -20.15 1.69 -4.19
CA VAL A 120 -21.07 2.15 -3.15
C VAL A 120 -22.44 2.28 -3.82
N GLU A 121 -23.38 1.40 -3.46
CA GLU A 121 -24.81 1.62 -3.72
C GLU A 121 -25.39 2.70 -2.82
#